data_AF-A0A8H7CGM9-F1
#
_entry.id   AF-A0A8H7CGM9-F1
#
_cell.length_a   1.000
_cell.length_b   1.000
_cell.length_c   1.000
_cell.angle_alpha   90.00
_cell.angle_beta   90.00
_cell.angle_gamma   90.00
#
_symmetry.space_group_name_H-M   'P 1'
#
loop_
_entity.id
_entity.type
_entity.pdbx_description
1 polymer ?
#
loop_
_entity_poly.entity_id
_entity_poly.type
_entity_poly.pdbx_seq_one_letter_code
_entity_poly.pdbx_strand_id
1 'polypeptide(L)'
;MAGGLEILKKGYAALEKHVSTRKATLQARLKKEEPIDDEDSAWLDGPANLIDEKRALDLLESASDYDRGLARLGETLQAAVTRMKDFAAGVKSSVLASKVPSTKRKKPAQKPVIPAGKTPGKKKEVQPKFTRAEHATLEQRIEILDWHHANGANQTKTANHFAPKYPNLRLAQPKIHAWVKDEARFRQEYAGSASKKSKRARQTYHPEVTEMMELWVEQAMRDKVDVSGEVLRQKWTAFAVRCGVPEEDRLALSSGWLDRLKKRLGLREFKRHGEAASADPKVVEEEKKRVQAVIKKGGFKACDVYNMDETGLFYGFPPDRGLSKERHSGVKGNKVRLTYAFTVNADGSDKLEPFIIGKAKQPRSFQRRTARALGFLYRNNAKAWMTTILYQEWIRNWDAELRLAGRQILLLQDNFSAHVPPDDLTNITVESFTANLTSHVQPLDQGIIRCFKAHYRSHFTQRAMDNYDRGVTPAKIYDIDQLQGMRLAMPAWEAVSATTIKNCWIHSGILPDSVWTSGTPPAIPIASLLNPVREAEKELNKCLDGLEERQVLQRANRLTIDDLVNPPPRNARDASDANGGDNDPDDDTEPHSVMIMHAKLDGLLATFGRATQLEATNAMADTSITDFFTRSE
;
A
#
# COMPACT_ATOMS: atom_id res chain seq x y z
N MET A 1 18.39 36.81 -4.25
CA MET A 1 18.29 35.35 -4.01
C MET A 1 18.49 34.99 -2.54
N ALA A 2 19.70 34.94 -1.99
CA ALA A 2 19.93 34.32 -0.65
C ALA A 2 19.26 35.00 0.57
N GLY A 3 18.91 36.29 0.51
CA GLY A 3 18.41 37.03 1.70
C GLY A 3 16.95 36.76 2.08
N GLY A 4 16.06 36.46 1.11
CA GLY A 4 14.63 36.34 1.38
C GLY A 4 14.27 35.12 2.22
N LEU A 5 14.83 33.96 1.85
CA LEU A 5 14.61 32.70 2.57
C LEU A 5 15.21 32.73 3.99
N GLU A 6 16.38 33.35 4.17
CA GLU A 6 17.00 33.50 5.50
C GLU A 6 16.18 34.38 6.47
N ILE A 7 15.50 35.41 5.96
CA ILE A 7 14.56 36.20 6.78
C ILE A 7 13.38 35.32 7.22
N LEU A 8 12.84 34.47 6.34
CA LEU A 8 11.77 33.54 6.69
C LEU A 8 12.23 32.47 7.69
N LYS A 9 13.43 31.91 7.52
CA LYS A 9 14.02 30.96 8.49
C LYS A 9 14.14 31.55 9.89
N LYS A 10 14.60 32.81 9.99
CA LYS A 10 14.65 33.55 11.27
C LYS A 10 13.27 33.84 11.84
N GLY A 11 12.31 34.20 10.99
CA GLY A 11 10.92 34.42 11.37
C GLY A 11 10.24 33.17 11.91
N TYR A 12 10.41 32.04 11.21
CA TYR A 12 9.93 30.73 11.64
C TYR A 12 10.54 30.34 13.00
N ALA A 13 11.85 30.48 13.20
CA ALA A 13 12.49 30.16 14.47
C ALA A 13 12.01 31.07 15.63
N ALA A 14 11.74 32.35 15.37
CA ALA A 14 11.17 33.25 16.37
C ALA A 14 9.71 32.87 16.73
N LEU A 15 8.93 32.47 15.73
CA LEU A 15 7.54 32.03 15.88
C LEU A 15 7.45 30.68 16.62
N GLU A 16 8.30 29.71 16.26
CA GLU A 16 8.42 28.40 16.91
C GLU A 16 8.81 28.55 18.39
N LYS A 17 9.76 29.44 18.70
CA LYS A 17 10.12 29.79 20.08
C LYS A 17 8.94 30.42 20.85
N HIS A 18 8.19 31.32 20.22
CA HIS A 18 7.02 31.95 20.85
C HIS A 18 5.93 30.92 21.17
N VAL A 19 5.59 30.05 20.21
CA VAL A 19 4.60 28.97 20.38
C VAL A 19 5.05 27.98 21.45
N SER A 20 6.30 27.53 21.41
CA SER A 20 6.86 26.61 22.42
C SER A 20 6.83 27.21 23.83
N THR A 21 6.98 28.54 23.96
CA THR A 21 6.96 29.22 25.27
C THR A 21 5.54 29.21 25.85
N ARG A 22 4.51 29.61 25.09
CA ARG A 22 3.11 29.59 25.58
C ARG A 22 2.62 28.16 25.79
N LYS A 23 2.99 27.20 24.92
CA LYS A 23 2.66 25.77 25.10
C LYS A 23 3.23 25.21 26.40
N ALA A 24 4.46 25.57 26.78
CA ALA A 24 5.05 25.18 28.06
C ALA A 24 4.27 25.76 29.26
N THR A 25 3.80 27.01 29.16
CA THR A 25 2.93 27.61 30.19
C THR A 25 1.60 26.86 30.33
N LEU A 26 0.95 26.48 29.23
CA LEU A 26 -0.30 25.70 29.26
C LEU A 26 -0.08 24.30 29.84
N GLN A 27 1.03 23.64 29.50
CA GLN A 27 1.41 22.36 30.10
C GLN A 27 1.70 22.49 31.61
N ALA A 28 2.21 23.63 32.08
CA ALA A 28 2.42 23.89 33.50
C ALA A 28 1.12 24.18 34.26
N ARG A 29 0.12 24.81 33.62
CA ARG A 29 -1.25 24.97 34.15
C ARG A 29 -1.98 23.62 34.26
N LEU A 30 -1.92 22.82 33.19
CA LEU A 30 -2.53 21.48 33.15
C LEU A 30 -1.94 20.53 34.22
N LYS A 31 -0.64 20.65 34.51
CA LYS A 31 0.02 19.93 35.62
C LYS A 31 -0.40 20.36 37.03
N LYS A 32 -1.15 21.46 37.16
CA LYS A 32 -1.77 21.94 38.40
C LYS A 32 -3.29 21.70 38.41
N GLU A 33 -3.80 20.91 37.46
CA GLU A 33 -5.23 20.65 37.26
C GLU A 33 -6.06 21.91 36.95
N GLU A 34 -5.40 23.00 36.53
CA GLU A 34 -6.10 24.19 36.05
C GLU A 34 -6.71 23.93 34.67
N PRO A 35 -8.00 24.27 34.43
CA PRO A 35 -8.63 24.07 33.14
C PRO A 35 -8.02 24.98 32.06
N ILE A 36 -7.98 24.45 30.83
CA ILE A 36 -7.67 25.20 29.61
C ILE A 36 -8.99 25.78 29.10
N ASP A 37 -9.02 27.08 28.87
CA ASP A 37 -10.19 27.81 28.37
C ASP A 37 -10.31 27.75 26.83
N ASP A 38 -11.47 28.17 26.32
CA ASP A 38 -11.77 28.18 24.88
C ASP A 38 -10.83 29.10 24.08
N GLU A 39 -10.23 30.12 24.72
CA GLU A 39 -9.27 31.03 24.07
C GLU A 39 -7.92 30.35 23.87
N ASP A 40 -7.42 29.63 24.87
CA ASP A 40 -6.21 28.81 24.75
C ASP A 40 -6.41 27.62 23.80
N SER A 41 -7.61 27.03 23.76
CA SER A 41 -7.99 25.99 22.78
C SER A 41 -7.97 26.52 21.35
N ALA A 42 -8.67 27.64 21.08
CA ALA A 42 -8.65 28.29 19.77
C ALA A 42 -7.26 28.81 19.38
N TRP A 43 -6.43 29.20 20.36
CA TRP A 43 -5.03 29.57 20.13
C TRP A 43 -4.18 28.36 19.70
N LEU A 44 -4.44 27.17 20.24
CA LEU A 44 -3.73 25.93 19.88
C LEU A 44 -4.05 25.46 18.45
N ASP A 45 -5.33 25.50 18.05
CA ASP A 45 -5.76 25.01 16.73
C ASP A 45 -5.43 25.97 15.58
N GLY A 46 -5.42 27.28 15.85
CA GLY A 46 -5.05 28.33 14.90
C GLY A 46 -3.58 28.78 15.07
N PRO A 47 -3.30 29.86 15.81
CA PRO A 47 -1.95 30.42 15.94
C PRO A 47 -0.81 29.44 16.33
N ALA A 48 -1.03 28.44 17.17
CA ALA A 48 0.05 27.51 17.55
C ALA A 48 0.39 26.49 16.45
N ASN A 49 -0.46 26.36 15.42
CA ASN A 49 -0.29 25.44 14.32
C ASN A 49 0.66 26.04 13.26
N LEU A 50 1.92 25.58 13.24
CA LEU A 50 2.99 26.15 12.39
C LEU A 50 3.23 25.39 11.07
N ILE A 51 2.26 24.57 10.66
CA ILE A 51 2.47 23.62 9.57
C ILE A 51 2.50 24.31 8.21
N ASP A 52 1.70 25.35 7.99
CA ASP A 52 1.69 26.09 6.74
C ASP A 52 2.94 26.99 6.61
N GLU A 53 3.47 27.52 7.70
CA GLU A 53 4.75 28.24 7.74
C GLU A 53 5.90 27.32 7.35
N LYS A 54 5.95 26.12 7.94
CA LYS A 54 6.96 25.09 7.60
C LYS A 54 6.82 24.62 6.14
N ARG A 55 5.59 24.41 5.66
CA ARG A 55 5.31 24.00 4.28
C ARG A 55 5.69 25.09 3.27
N ALA A 56 5.43 26.35 3.59
CA ALA A 56 5.87 27.48 2.77
C ALA A 56 7.41 27.58 2.72
N LEU A 57 8.09 27.29 3.84
CA LEU A 57 9.55 27.24 3.89
C LEU A 57 10.12 26.12 3.00
N ASP A 58 9.63 24.88 3.15
CA ASP A 58 10.02 23.71 2.33
C ASP A 58 9.86 24.00 0.82
N LEU A 59 8.77 24.66 0.42
CA LEU A 59 8.47 25.02 -0.98
C LEU A 59 9.33 26.18 -1.52
N LEU A 60 9.74 27.12 -0.67
CA LEU A 60 10.62 28.24 -1.06
C LEU A 60 12.10 27.84 -1.06
N GLU A 61 12.49 26.84 -0.27
CA GLU A 61 13.83 26.26 -0.25
C GLU A 61 14.09 25.32 -1.44
N SER A 62 13.05 24.61 -1.90
CA SER A 62 13.12 23.76 -3.10
C SER A 62 12.92 24.52 -4.42
N ALA A 63 12.53 25.80 -4.37
CA ALA A 63 12.36 26.64 -5.55
C ALA A 63 13.71 27.12 -6.12
N SER A 64 13.95 26.87 -7.41
CA SER A 64 15.13 27.38 -8.13
C SER A 64 15.21 28.92 -8.21
N ASP A 65 14.08 29.59 -7.97
CA ASP A 65 13.95 31.04 -7.91
C ASP A 65 12.94 31.39 -6.81
N TYR A 66 13.38 32.14 -5.81
CA TYR A 66 12.61 32.47 -4.62
C TYR A 66 11.40 33.36 -4.93
N ASP A 67 11.55 34.37 -5.81
CA ASP A 67 10.48 35.31 -6.13
C ASP A 67 9.40 34.63 -7.00
N ARG A 68 9.82 33.74 -7.91
CA ARG A 68 8.92 32.88 -8.69
C ARG A 68 8.25 31.80 -7.84
N GLY A 69 8.93 31.27 -6.83
CA GLY A 69 8.37 30.34 -5.85
C GLY A 69 7.29 31.02 -5.00
N LEU A 70 7.60 32.21 -4.47
CA LEU A 70 6.68 33.01 -3.67
C LEU A 70 5.41 33.41 -4.45
N ALA A 71 5.55 33.77 -5.72
CA ALA A 71 4.42 34.08 -6.60
C ALA A 71 3.53 32.87 -6.96
N ARG A 72 3.96 31.63 -6.66
CA ARG A 72 3.23 30.38 -6.91
C ARG A 72 2.58 29.79 -5.66
N LEU A 73 2.84 30.34 -4.48
CA LEU A 73 2.19 29.91 -3.25
C LEU A 73 0.70 30.29 -3.28
N GLY A 74 -0.17 29.38 -2.83
CA GLY A 74 -1.58 29.67 -2.61
C GLY A 74 -1.80 30.64 -1.45
N GLU A 75 -3.00 31.19 -1.34
CA GLU A 75 -3.36 32.26 -0.39
C GLU A 75 -3.00 31.94 1.07
N THR A 76 -3.32 30.73 1.54
CA THR A 76 -2.95 30.21 2.88
C THR A 76 -1.44 30.26 3.13
N LEU A 77 -0.63 29.84 2.16
CA LEU A 77 0.83 29.82 2.28
C LEU A 77 1.44 31.22 2.13
N GLN A 78 0.79 32.14 1.42
CA GLN A 78 1.18 33.55 1.40
C GLN A 78 0.89 34.24 2.75
N ALA A 79 -0.21 33.89 3.42
CA ALA A 79 -0.50 34.34 4.78
C ALA A 79 0.57 33.83 5.77
N ALA A 80 0.92 32.55 5.70
CA ALA A 80 2.00 31.95 6.51
C ALA A 80 3.36 32.64 6.26
N VAL A 81 3.71 32.95 5.01
CA VAL A 81 4.93 33.72 4.68
C VAL A 81 4.89 35.14 5.25
N THR A 82 3.71 35.77 5.28
CA THR A 82 3.54 37.11 5.86
C THR A 82 3.76 37.06 7.36
N ARG A 83 3.12 36.10 8.04
CA ARG A 83 3.27 35.85 9.47
C ARG A 83 4.72 35.57 9.89
N MET A 84 5.46 34.77 9.12
CA MET A 84 6.90 34.58 9.34
C MET A 84 7.69 35.90 9.20
N LYS A 85 7.37 36.77 8.23
CA LYS A 85 8.03 38.08 8.09
C LYS A 85 7.73 39.01 9.26
N ASP A 86 6.50 39.01 9.77
CA ASP A 86 6.10 39.86 10.90
C ASP A 86 6.84 39.46 12.18
N PHE A 87 7.02 38.16 12.42
CA PHE A 87 7.85 37.64 13.51
C PHE A 87 9.35 37.90 13.28
N ALA A 88 9.84 37.83 12.03
CA ALA A 88 11.22 38.23 11.70
C ALA A 88 11.48 39.73 11.89
N ALA A 89 10.45 40.56 11.73
CA ALA A 89 10.47 42.01 11.96
C ALA A 89 10.25 42.40 13.44
N GLY A 90 10.00 41.43 14.33
CA GLY A 90 9.84 41.66 15.77
C GLY A 90 8.49 42.22 16.21
N VAL A 91 7.44 42.09 15.38
CA VAL A 91 6.09 42.58 15.71
C VAL A 91 5.47 41.72 16.82
N LYS A 92 5.01 42.34 17.91
CA LYS A 92 4.32 41.65 19.01
C LYS A 92 2.88 41.30 18.60
N SER A 93 2.49 40.05 18.84
CA SER A 93 1.21 39.45 18.39
C SER A 93 0.00 39.93 19.21
N SER A 94 -0.50 41.15 18.96
CA SER A 94 -1.73 41.66 19.59
C SER A 94 -2.71 42.38 18.65
N VAL A 95 -2.58 42.22 17.31
CA VAL A 95 -3.31 43.05 16.33
C VAL A 95 -3.99 42.25 15.19
N LEU A 96 -3.79 40.94 15.07
CA LEU A 96 -4.33 40.15 13.94
C LEU A 96 -5.80 39.71 14.07
N ALA A 97 -6.51 40.18 15.10
CA ALA A 97 -7.97 40.14 15.13
C ALA A 97 -8.55 41.35 14.37
N SER A 98 -9.24 41.09 13.26
CA SER A 98 -10.05 41.99 12.41
C SER A 98 -9.40 42.67 11.18
N LYS A 99 -10.25 42.79 10.13
CA LYS A 99 -10.21 43.67 8.92
C LYS A 99 -9.60 43.14 7.59
N VAL A 100 -10.51 42.67 6.74
CA VAL A 100 -10.60 42.96 5.28
C VAL A 100 -10.83 44.51 5.14
N PRO A 101 -10.25 45.30 4.18
CA PRO A 101 -10.34 45.08 2.72
C PRO A 101 -9.25 45.65 1.75
N SER A 102 -9.41 45.32 0.46
CA SER A 102 -9.18 46.12 -0.78
C SER A 102 -7.84 46.81 -1.15
N THR A 103 -7.25 46.31 -2.23
CA THR A 103 -6.65 47.02 -3.39
C THR A 103 -6.07 48.45 -3.24
N LYS A 104 -4.75 48.59 -3.43
CA LYS A 104 -4.11 49.28 -4.61
C LYS A 104 -2.57 49.30 -4.50
N ARG A 105 -1.87 48.86 -5.56
CA ARG A 105 -0.40 48.96 -5.70
C ARG A 105 0.03 50.31 -6.28
N LYS A 106 1.16 50.86 -5.82
CA LYS A 106 2.05 51.74 -6.62
C LYS A 106 3.52 51.27 -6.50
N LYS A 107 4.20 51.19 -7.66
CA LYS A 107 5.67 51.12 -7.88
C LYS A 107 6.26 52.55 -7.76
N PRO A 108 7.60 52.81 -7.62
CA PRO A 108 8.74 52.26 -8.40
C PRO A 108 10.04 51.93 -7.57
N ALA A 109 11.02 51.14 -8.06
CA ALA A 109 12.30 51.49 -8.73
C ALA A 109 13.22 52.49 -7.96
N GLN A 110 14.56 52.40 -7.89
CA GLN A 110 15.60 52.01 -8.88
C GLN A 110 16.91 51.38 -8.28
N LYS A 111 17.89 51.13 -9.16
CA LYS A 111 19.30 50.63 -9.02
C LYS A 111 20.28 51.64 -8.34
N PRO A 112 21.63 51.48 -8.39
CA PRO A 112 22.57 50.38 -8.04
C PRO A 112 23.71 50.89 -7.09
N VAL A 113 24.80 50.12 -6.86
CA VAL A 113 26.23 50.57 -6.80
C VAL A 113 27.22 49.37 -6.69
N ILE A 114 28.47 49.57 -7.15
CA ILE A 114 29.62 48.66 -7.33
C ILE A 114 30.91 49.54 -7.21
N PRO A 115 32.17 49.10 -6.91
CA PRO A 115 32.76 47.75 -7.04
C PRO A 115 33.83 47.33 -5.97
N ALA A 116 34.69 46.34 -6.32
CA ALA A 116 36.05 46.02 -5.84
C ALA A 116 36.25 45.14 -4.57
N GLY A 117 37.22 44.21 -4.52
CA GLY A 117 38.12 43.70 -5.58
C GLY A 117 39.29 42.81 -5.06
N LYS A 118 40.08 42.27 -6.01
CA LYS A 118 41.37 41.51 -5.88
C LYS A 118 41.34 39.96 -5.82
N THR A 119 42.42 39.40 -6.36
CA THR A 119 42.70 38.05 -6.91
C THR A 119 43.95 37.42 -6.23
N PRO A 120 44.56 36.31 -6.71
CA PRO A 120 44.04 34.98 -7.05
C PRO A 120 44.83 33.82 -6.37
N GLY A 121 44.27 32.60 -6.33
CA GLY A 121 44.96 31.38 -5.84
C GLY A 121 44.93 30.20 -6.83
N LYS A 122 46.07 29.55 -7.05
CA LYS A 122 46.26 28.45 -8.03
C LYS A 122 45.40 27.21 -7.72
N LYS A 123 44.69 26.66 -8.72
CA LYS A 123 44.08 25.33 -8.64
C LYS A 123 45.07 24.24 -9.08
N LYS A 124 45.13 23.13 -8.34
CA LYS A 124 45.69 21.85 -8.83
C LYS A 124 44.61 21.13 -9.65
N GLU A 125 44.97 20.57 -10.79
CA GLU A 125 44.09 19.63 -11.51
C GLU A 125 43.98 18.30 -10.75
N VAL A 126 42.78 17.74 -10.73
CA VAL A 126 42.49 16.40 -10.19
C VAL A 126 42.19 15.49 -11.37
N GLN A 127 43.00 14.44 -11.57
CA GLN A 127 42.74 13.45 -12.61
C GLN A 127 41.52 12.57 -12.24
N PRO A 128 40.59 12.29 -13.17
CA PRO A 128 39.43 11.45 -12.91
C PRO A 128 39.80 9.96 -12.84
N LYS A 129 39.43 9.28 -11.75
CA LYS A 129 39.49 7.81 -11.64
C LYS A 129 38.35 7.19 -12.44
N PHE A 130 38.65 6.43 -13.49
CA PHE A 130 37.66 5.70 -14.29
C PHE A 130 37.52 4.22 -13.90
N THR A 131 36.32 3.68 -14.10
CA THR A 131 35.84 2.42 -13.52
C THR A 131 35.43 1.39 -14.59
N ARG A 132 35.94 0.15 -14.44
CA ARG A 132 35.62 -1.07 -15.22
C ARG A 132 36.01 -1.04 -16.72
N ALA A 133 36.40 -2.20 -17.25
CA ALA A 133 36.76 -2.35 -18.66
C ALA A 133 35.53 -2.55 -19.56
N GLU A 134 35.55 -2.02 -20.78
CA GLU A 134 34.44 -2.05 -21.74
C GLU A 134 34.73 -2.87 -23.01
N HIS A 135 33.65 -3.36 -23.63
CA HIS A 135 33.66 -3.95 -24.97
C HIS A 135 33.27 -2.91 -26.04
N ALA A 136 34.02 -2.92 -27.15
CA ALA A 136 33.82 -2.02 -28.28
C ALA A 136 32.57 -2.38 -29.10
N THR A 137 31.81 -1.36 -29.51
CA THR A 137 30.72 -1.49 -30.50
C THR A 137 31.28 -1.86 -31.88
N LEU A 138 30.40 -2.29 -32.77
CA LEU A 138 30.81 -2.62 -34.14
C LEU A 138 31.29 -1.37 -34.92
N GLU A 139 30.59 -0.26 -34.75
CA GLU A 139 30.98 1.08 -35.23
C GLU A 139 32.39 1.49 -34.75
N GLN A 140 32.70 1.35 -33.46
CA GLN A 140 34.04 1.64 -32.91
C GLN A 140 35.14 0.74 -33.50
N ARG A 141 34.85 -0.55 -33.76
CA ARG A 141 35.83 -1.45 -34.36
C ARG A 141 36.15 -1.04 -35.79
N ILE A 142 35.14 -0.68 -36.58
CA ILE A 142 35.32 -0.28 -37.97
C ILE A 142 36.04 1.06 -38.06
N GLU A 143 35.68 2.05 -37.24
CA GLU A 143 36.41 3.33 -37.16
C GLU A 143 37.91 3.11 -36.90
N ILE A 144 38.24 2.22 -35.95
CA ILE A 144 39.61 1.91 -35.57
C ILE A 144 40.35 1.15 -36.70
N LEU A 145 39.66 0.27 -37.44
CA LEU A 145 40.22 -0.48 -38.57
C LEU A 145 40.38 0.39 -39.83
N ASP A 146 39.43 1.27 -40.13
CA ASP A 146 39.54 2.24 -41.23
C ASP A 146 40.71 3.19 -40.99
N TRP A 147 40.87 3.70 -39.76
CA TRP A 147 42.02 4.52 -39.39
C TRP A 147 43.33 3.74 -39.46
N HIS A 148 43.35 2.48 -39.00
CA HIS A 148 44.52 1.60 -39.06
C HIS A 148 45.07 1.49 -40.50
N HIS A 149 44.20 1.21 -41.47
CA HIS A 149 44.59 1.11 -42.88
C HIS A 149 45.00 2.47 -43.46
N ALA A 150 44.27 3.54 -43.16
CA ALA A 150 44.60 4.89 -43.61
C ALA A 150 45.93 5.43 -43.05
N ASN A 151 46.42 4.91 -41.93
CA ASN A 151 47.61 5.41 -41.23
C ASN A 151 48.81 4.43 -41.25
N GLY A 152 48.89 3.57 -42.26
CA GLY A 152 50.05 2.72 -42.53
C GLY A 152 50.08 1.41 -41.76
N ALA A 153 48.91 0.86 -41.40
CA ALA A 153 48.72 -0.47 -40.82
C ALA A 153 49.55 -0.80 -39.56
N ASN A 154 49.96 0.22 -38.80
CA ASN A 154 50.72 0.02 -37.56
C ASN A 154 49.77 -0.13 -36.36
N GLN A 155 49.65 -1.37 -35.87
CA GLN A 155 48.75 -1.77 -34.80
C GLN A 155 49.06 -1.09 -33.45
N THR A 156 50.35 -0.89 -33.12
CA THR A 156 50.78 -0.19 -31.89
C THR A 156 50.45 1.31 -31.96
N LYS A 157 50.73 1.95 -33.11
CA LYS A 157 50.37 3.35 -33.37
C LYS A 157 48.85 3.55 -33.29
N THR A 158 48.08 2.60 -33.83
CA THR A 158 46.61 2.60 -33.77
C THR A 158 46.10 2.48 -32.34
N ALA A 159 46.61 1.52 -31.55
CA ALA A 159 46.24 1.39 -30.14
C ALA A 159 46.54 2.68 -29.35
N ASN A 160 47.71 3.28 -29.54
CA ASN A 160 48.11 4.51 -28.88
C ASN A 160 47.28 5.74 -29.32
N HIS A 161 46.89 5.83 -30.60
CA HIS A 161 46.04 6.92 -31.10
C HIS A 161 44.64 6.90 -30.48
N PHE A 162 44.05 5.71 -30.33
CA PHE A 162 42.69 5.56 -29.80
C PHE A 162 42.61 5.36 -28.28
N ALA A 163 43.72 5.10 -27.58
CA ALA A 163 43.72 4.97 -26.11
C ALA A 163 43.20 6.22 -25.36
N PRO A 164 43.52 7.48 -25.77
CA PRO A 164 42.92 8.67 -25.17
C PRO A 164 41.44 8.85 -25.53
N LYS A 165 41.02 8.42 -26.72
CA LYS A 165 39.65 8.55 -27.23
C LYS A 165 38.70 7.54 -26.57
N TYR A 166 39.20 6.33 -26.30
CA TYR A 166 38.43 5.22 -25.74
C TYR A 166 39.16 4.55 -24.56
N PRO A 167 39.39 5.26 -23.43
CA PRO A 167 40.23 4.77 -22.33
C PRO A 167 39.70 3.46 -21.71
N ASN A 168 38.38 3.31 -21.60
CA ASN A 168 37.76 2.11 -21.03
C ASN A 168 37.90 0.86 -21.92
N LEU A 169 38.21 1.02 -23.22
CA LEU A 169 38.40 -0.11 -24.13
C LEU A 169 39.75 -0.81 -23.95
N ARG A 170 40.72 -0.21 -23.25
CA ARG A 170 42.07 -0.79 -23.04
C ARG A 170 42.67 -1.35 -24.34
N LEU A 171 42.78 -0.48 -25.34
CA LEU A 171 43.33 -0.85 -26.64
C LEU A 171 44.84 -1.08 -26.53
N ALA A 172 45.30 -2.21 -27.04
CA ALA A 172 46.69 -2.62 -27.09
C ALA A 172 46.93 -3.39 -28.40
N GLN A 173 48.18 -3.45 -28.86
CA GLN A 173 48.54 -4.07 -30.14
C GLN A 173 47.92 -5.48 -30.36
N PRO A 174 47.90 -6.42 -29.39
CA PRO A 174 47.31 -7.74 -29.60
C PRO A 174 45.79 -7.71 -29.87
N LYS A 175 45.09 -6.71 -29.30
CA LYS A 175 43.65 -6.52 -29.47
C LYS A 175 43.31 -5.95 -30.85
N ILE A 176 44.15 -5.06 -31.36
CA ILE A 176 44.03 -4.56 -32.75
C ILE A 176 44.37 -5.67 -33.74
N HIS A 177 45.42 -6.47 -33.49
CA HIS A 177 45.76 -7.62 -34.33
C HIS A 177 44.60 -8.62 -34.47
N ALA A 178 43.96 -8.99 -33.35
CA ALA A 178 42.79 -9.85 -33.36
C ALA A 178 41.62 -9.24 -34.17
N TRP A 179 41.43 -7.92 -34.15
CA TRP A 179 40.37 -7.27 -34.92
C TRP A 179 40.66 -7.18 -36.42
N VAL A 180 41.92 -7.01 -36.82
CA VAL A 180 42.34 -7.07 -38.23
C VAL A 180 42.11 -8.48 -38.79
N LYS A 181 42.36 -9.54 -38.00
CA LYS A 181 42.09 -10.93 -38.41
C LYS A 181 40.60 -11.21 -38.68
N ASP A 182 39.71 -10.64 -37.86
CA ASP A 182 38.25 -10.80 -37.97
C ASP A 182 37.57 -9.68 -38.80
N GLU A 183 38.34 -8.84 -39.50
CA GLU A 183 37.85 -7.59 -40.10
C GLU A 183 36.74 -7.81 -41.14
N ALA A 184 36.91 -8.77 -42.05
CA ALA A 184 35.94 -9.07 -43.10
C ALA A 184 34.55 -9.41 -42.50
N ARG A 185 34.55 -10.18 -41.41
CA ARG A 185 33.35 -10.50 -40.64
C ARG A 185 32.72 -9.25 -40.02
N PHE A 186 33.52 -8.37 -39.39
CA PHE A 186 32.96 -7.15 -38.79
C PHE A 186 32.37 -6.20 -39.83
N ARG A 187 32.98 -6.07 -41.01
CA ARG A 187 32.43 -5.28 -42.12
C ARG A 187 31.11 -5.88 -42.64
N GLN A 188 31.02 -7.20 -42.77
CA GLN A 188 29.77 -7.88 -43.14
C GLN A 188 28.67 -7.71 -42.09
N GLU A 189 28.98 -7.91 -40.80
CA GLU A 189 28.03 -7.69 -39.69
C GLU A 189 27.55 -6.22 -39.63
N TYR A 190 28.37 -5.25 -40.06
CA TYR A 190 28.02 -3.83 -40.04
C TYR A 190 27.16 -3.38 -41.24
N ALA A 191 27.40 -3.96 -42.42
CA ALA A 191 26.57 -3.75 -43.59
C ALA A 191 25.15 -4.32 -43.39
N GLY A 192 25.01 -5.47 -42.71
CA GLY A 192 23.72 -6.12 -42.45
C GLY A 192 22.99 -5.69 -41.17
N SER A 193 23.58 -4.87 -40.29
CA SER A 193 22.97 -4.52 -39.00
C SER A 193 22.14 -3.24 -39.06
N ALA A 194 20.84 -3.37 -38.74
CA ALA A 194 19.95 -2.23 -38.52
C ALA A 194 20.34 -1.33 -37.32
N SER A 195 21.23 -1.78 -36.43
CA SER A 195 21.73 -0.98 -35.30
C SER A 195 23.25 -1.06 -35.17
N LYS A 196 23.92 -0.05 -35.74
CA LYS A 196 25.38 0.12 -35.77
C LYS A 196 26.04 0.25 -34.38
N LYS A 197 25.25 0.69 -33.38
CA LYS A 197 25.67 0.81 -31.97
C LYS A 197 25.62 -0.51 -31.19
N SER A 198 25.21 -1.62 -31.81
CA SER A 198 25.21 -2.93 -31.15
C SER A 198 26.63 -3.38 -30.79
N LYS A 199 26.77 -3.98 -29.59
CA LYS A 199 28.04 -4.58 -29.12
C LYS A 199 28.18 -6.06 -29.53
N ARG A 200 27.09 -6.72 -29.96
CA ARG A 200 27.05 -8.11 -30.48
C ARG A 200 25.67 -8.41 -31.07
N ALA A 201 25.58 -8.89 -32.31
CA ALA A 201 24.39 -9.58 -32.79
C ALA A 201 24.31 -10.98 -32.13
N ARG A 202 23.15 -11.35 -31.60
CA ARG A 202 22.87 -12.69 -31.06
C ARG A 202 21.63 -13.24 -31.76
N GLN A 203 21.84 -14.16 -32.69
CA GLN A 203 20.78 -15.01 -33.22
C GLN A 203 20.22 -15.91 -32.10
N THR A 204 18.92 -16.20 -32.11
CA THR A 204 18.35 -17.22 -31.22
C THR A 204 18.82 -18.61 -31.67
N TYR A 205 19.00 -19.53 -30.70
CA TYR A 205 19.44 -20.90 -30.98
C TYR A 205 18.50 -21.63 -31.96
N HIS A 206 17.20 -21.32 -31.88
CA HIS A 206 16.15 -21.92 -32.72
C HIS A 206 15.28 -20.80 -33.32
N PRO A 207 15.62 -20.27 -34.52
CA PRO A 207 14.90 -19.14 -35.13
C PRO A 207 13.47 -19.52 -35.53
N GLU A 208 13.25 -20.68 -36.13
CA GLU A 208 11.93 -21.16 -36.57
C GLU A 208 10.95 -21.30 -35.39
N VAL A 209 11.38 -21.99 -34.33
CA VAL A 209 10.59 -22.12 -33.08
C VAL A 209 10.34 -20.74 -32.43
N THR A 210 11.24 -19.77 -32.64
CA THR A 210 11.03 -18.39 -32.17
C THR A 210 9.90 -17.74 -32.97
N GLU A 211 9.96 -17.76 -34.31
CA GLU A 211 8.93 -17.18 -35.19
C GLU A 211 7.53 -17.78 -34.93
N MET A 212 7.45 -19.11 -34.76
CA MET A 212 6.20 -19.77 -34.38
C MET A 212 5.63 -19.28 -33.05
N MET A 213 6.49 -18.99 -32.05
CA MET A 213 6.05 -18.41 -30.78
C MET A 213 5.57 -16.98 -30.94
N GLU A 214 6.24 -16.17 -31.76
CA GLU A 214 5.88 -14.76 -31.96
C GLU A 214 4.50 -14.67 -32.65
N LEU A 215 4.27 -15.43 -33.73
CA LEU A 215 2.97 -15.53 -34.41
C LEU A 215 1.85 -16.10 -33.51
N TRP A 216 2.13 -17.14 -32.72
CA TRP A 216 1.12 -17.73 -31.85
C TRP A 216 0.72 -16.78 -30.71
N VAL A 217 1.68 -16.05 -30.14
CA VAL A 217 1.38 -15.03 -29.12
C VAL A 217 0.54 -13.90 -29.70
N GLU A 218 0.86 -13.39 -30.90
CA GLU A 218 0.02 -12.37 -31.54
C GLU A 218 -1.43 -12.82 -31.72
N GLN A 219 -1.64 -14.05 -32.19
CA GLN A 219 -2.98 -14.60 -32.38
C GLN A 219 -3.70 -14.79 -31.04
N ALA A 220 -3.04 -15.37 -30.02
CA ALA A 220 -3.62 -15.52 -28.69
C ALA A 220 -4.01 -14.18 -28.04
N MET A 221 -3.28 -13.10 -28.32
CA MET A 221 -3.61 -11.74 -27.86
C MET A 221 -4.82 -11.15 -28.60
N ARG A 222 -5.00 -11.42 -29.91
CA ARG A 222 -6.21 -11.04 -30.65
C ARG A 222 -7.44 -11.75 -30.11
N ASP A 223 -7.31 -13.04 -29.83
CA ASP A 223 -8.38 -13.92 -29.34
C ASP A 223 -8.61 -13.77 -27.82
N LYS A 224 -7.89 -12.85 -27.16
CA LYS A 224 -7.97 -12.52 -25.71
C LYS A 224 -7.73 -13.70 -24.76
N VAL A 225 -7.04 -14.75 -25.22
CA VAL A 225 -6.73 -15.97 -24.47
C VAL A 225 -5.76 -15.66 -23.32
N ASP A 226 -6.00 -16.25 -22.15
CA ASP A 226 -5.15 -16.07 -20.97
C ASP A 226 -3.83 -16.87 -21.08
N VAL A 227 -2.80 -16.22 -21.64
CA VAL A 227 -1.48 -16.81 -21.87
C VAL A 227 -0.59 -16.66 -20.62
N SER A 228 -0.50 -17.73 -19.83
CA SER A 228 0.40 -17.78 -18.68
C SER A 228 1.87 -18.03 -19.07
N GLY A 229 2.79 -17.77 -18.14
CA GLY A 229 4.21 -18.08 -18.33
C GLY A 229 4.50 -19.57 -18.55
N GLU A 230 3.64 -20.46 -18.06
CA GLU A 230 3.77 -21.91 -18.24
C GLU A 230 3.21 -22.37 -19.58
N VAL A 231 2.07 -21.79 -20.01
CA VAL A 231 1.53 -22.00 -21.36
C VAL A 231 2.59 -21.66 -22.43
N LEU A 232 3.36 -20.57 -22.24
CA LEU A 232 4.46 -20.20 -23.13
C LEU A 232 5.60 -21.23 -23.17
N ARG A 233 5.90 -21.91 -22.05
CA ARG A 233 6.92 -22.98 -22.01
C ARG A 233 6.43 -24.22 -22.74
N GLN A 234 5.24 -24.69 -22.41
CA GLN A 234 4.62 -25.85 -23.06
C GLN A 234 4.46 -25.63 -24.57
N LYS A 235 4.07 -24.42 -24.98
CA LYS A 235 3.94 -24.07 -26.41
C LYS A 235 5.29 -24.06 -27.13
N TRP A 236 6.35 -23.52 -26.51
CA TRP A 236 7.70 -23.60 -27.07
C TRP A 236 8.15 -25.05 -27.25
N THR A 237 7.92 -25.92 -26.26
CA THR A 237 8.24 -27.35 -26.36
C THR A 237 7.46 -28.03 -27.49
N ALA A 238 6.17 -27.75 -27.63
CA ALA A 238 5.35 -28.30 -28.71
C ALA A 238 5.82 -27.85 -30.11
N PHE A 239 6.28 -26.60 -30.24
CA PHE A 239 6.87 -26.10 -31.48
C PHE A 239 8.28 -26.68 -31.73
N ALA A 240 9.11 -26.86 -30.69
CA ALA A 240 10.40 -27.53 -30.81
C ALA A 240 10.25 -28.99 -31.30
N VAL A 241 9.26 -29.73 -30.79
CA VAL A 241 8.90 -31.08 -31.29
C VAL A 241 8.46 -31.01 -32.76
N ARG A 242 7.60 -30.04 -33.13
CA ARG A 242 7.11 -29.87 -34.50
C ARG A 242 8.19 -29.47 -35.52
N CYS A 243 9.19 -28.70 -35.10
CA CYS A 243 10.39 -28.37 -35.88
C CYS A 243 11.45 -29.50 -35.86
N GLY A 244 11.16 -30.66 -35.26
CA GLY A 244 12.09 -31.79 -35.22
C GLY A 244 13.32 -31.59 -34.34
N VAL A 245 13.30 -30.64 -33.40
CA VAL A 245 14.44 -30.35 -32.50
C VAL A 245 14.70 -31.54 -31.56
N PRO A 246 15.89 -32.18 -31.63
CA PRO A 246 16.29 -33.25 -30.73
C PRO A 246 16.20 -32.83 -29.26
N GLU A 247 15.90 -33.76 -28.36
CA GLU A 247 15.68 -33.42 -26.95
C GLU A 247 16.92 -32.82 -26.28
N GLU A 248 18.10 -33.29 -26.67
CA GLU A 248 19.42 -32.77 -26.29
C GLU A 248 19.69 -31.31 -26.75
N ASP A 249 19.08 -30.86 -27.85
CA ASP A 249 19.21 -29.50 -28.38
C ASP A 249 18.13 -28.52 -27.87
N ARG A 250 17.17 -28.99 -27.06
CA ARG A 250 16.09 -28.14 -26.54
C ARG A 250 16.61 -27.15 -25.51
N LEU A 251 15.98 -25.97 -25.47
CA LEU A 251 16.28 -24.98 -24.46
C LEU A 251 15.74 -25.43 -23.10
N ALA A 252 16.52 -25.25 -22.04
CA ALA A 252 16.11 -25.56 -20.66
C ALA A 252 15.02 -24.62 -20.07
N LEU A 253 14.26 -23.91 -20.91
CA LEU A 253 13.06 -23.08 -20.62
C LEU A 253 13.00 -22.26 -19.31
N SER A 254 14.17 -21.88 -18.79
CA SER A 254 14.31 -21.25 -17.48
C SER A 254 13.52 -19.94 -17.32
N SER A 255 13.31 -19.48 -16.08
CA SER A 255 12.73 -18.16 -15.81
C SER A 255 13.39 -17.04 -16.63
N GLY A 256 14.73 -17.03 -16.71
CA GLY A 256 15.48 -16.06 -17.53
C GLY A 256 15.36 -16.21 -19.05
N TRP A 257 14.82 -17.32 -19.58
CA TRP A 257 14.37 -17.41 -20.97
C TRP A 257 13.00 -16.75 -21.14
N LEU A 258 12.06 -17.09 -20.25
CA LEU A 258 10.70 -16.56 -20.27
C LEU A 258 10.68 -15.03 -20.14
N ASP A 259 11.48 -14.46 -19.22
CA ASP A 259 11.59 -13.01 -19.02
C ASP A 259 12.11 -12.28 -20.29
N ARG A 260 13.01 -12.93 -21.04
CA ARG A 260 13.55 -12.38 -22.30
C ARG A 260 12.54 -12.50 -23.44
N LEU A 261 11.75 -13.58 -23.48
CA LEU A 261 10.66 -13.73 -24.45
C LEU A 261 9.57 -12.68 -24.20
N LYS A 262 9.06 -12.59 -22.96
CA LYS A 262 8.10 -11.56 -22.52
C LYS A 262 8.57 -10.16 -22.92
N LYS A 263 9.82 -9.81 -22.58
CA LYS A 263 10.38 -8.49 -22.90
C LYS A 263 10.53 -8.20 -24.39
N ARG A 264 10.78 -9.22 -25.22
CA ARG A 264 10.88 -9.07 -26.68
C ARG A 264 9.52 -8.82 -27.31
N LEU A 265 8.52 -9.61 -26.91
CA LEU A 265 7.15 -9.56 -27.40
C LEU A 265 6.30 -8.43 -26.77
N GLY A 266 6.92 -7.54 -25.99
CA GLY A 266 6.21 -6.46 -25.29
C GLY A 266 5.24 -6.93 -24.19
N LEU A 267 5.20 -8.24 -23.89
CA LEU A 267 4.26 -8.82 -22.94
C LEU A 267 4.53 -8.31 -21.53
N ARG A 268 3.47 -7.84 -20.89
CA ARG A 268 3.46 -7.45 -19.48
C ARG A 268 2.47 -8.33 -18.74
N GLU A 269 2.83 -8.69 -17.53
CA GLU A 269 1.98 -9.51 -16.66
C GLU A 269 0.98 -8.60 -15.97
N PHE A 270 -0.27 -8.64 -16.44
CA PHE A 270 -1.38 -7.91 -15.84
C PHE A 270 -2.22 -8.86 -14.98
N LYS A 271 -2.46 -8.45 -13.75
CA LYS A 271 -3.34 -9.15 -12.82
C LYS A 271 -4.79 -8.75 -13.13
N ARG A 272 -5.56 -9.67 -13.72
CA ARG A 272 -7.01 -9.47 -13.87
C ARG A 272 -7.67 -9.51 -12.48
N HIS A 273 -8.67 -8.66 -12.29
CA HIS A 273 -9.57 -8.68 -11.13
C HIS A 273 -10.83 -9.46 -11.52
N GLY A 274 -11.55 -10.04 -10.55
CA GLY A 274 -12.75 -10.86 -10.77
C GLY A 274 -13.95 -10.07 -11.34
N GLU A 275 -15.15 -10.66 -11.32
CA GLU A 275 -16.35 -10.13 -12.01
C GLU A 275 -16.66 -8.65 -11.73
N ALA A 276 -16.29 -8.13 -10.55
CA ALA A 276 -16.29 -6.70 -10.23
C ALA A 276 -15.69 -5.81 -11.35
N ALA A 277 -14.63 -6.24 -12.03
CA ALA A 277 -14.01 -5.49 -13.12
C ALA A 277 -14.80 -5.49 -14.44
N SER A 278 -15.88 -6.26 -14.53
CA SER A 278 -16.76 -6.36 -15.71
C SER A 278 -18.04 -5.52 -15.62
N ALA A 279 -18.34 -4.94 -14.44
CA ALA A 279 -19.49 -4.06 -14.27
C ALA A 279 -19.28 -2.73 -15.00
N ASP A 280 -20.24 -2.31 -15.83
CA ASP A 280 -20.21 -0.99 -16.48
C ASP A 280 -20.33 0.10 -15.39
N PRO A 281 -19.39 1.08 -15.32
CA PRO A 281 -19.47 2.19 -14.39
C PRO A 281 -20.80 2.96 -14.42
N LYS A 282 -21.52 2.97 -15.55
CA LYS A 282 -22.87 3.56 -15.65
C LYS A 282 -23.88 2.82 -14.80
N VAL A 283 -23.89 1.49 -14.85
CA VAL A 283 -24.82 0.64 -14.10
C VAL A 283 -24.56 0.76 -12.59
N VAL A 284 -23.28 0.84 -12.20
CA VAL A 284 -22.87 1.14 -10.81
C VAL A 284 -23.41 2.51 -10.36
N GLU A 285 -23.31 3.54 -11.21
CA GLU A 285 -23.76 4.90 -10.90
C GLU A 285 -25.31 5.04 -10.89
N GLU A 286 -26.01 4.28 -11.73
CA GLU A 286 -27.47 4.16 -11.73
C GLU A 286 -27.97 3.49 -10.45
N GLU A 287 -27.31 2.41 -10.01
CA GLU A 287 -27.61 1.73 -8.74
C GLU A 287 -27.38 2.64 -7.53
N LYS A 288 -26.27 3.40 -7.49
CA LYS A 288 -26.03 4.41 -6.44
C LYS A 288 -27.18 5.42 -6.37
N LYS A 289 -27.63 5.95 -7.52
CA LYS A 289 -28.77 6.88 -7.58
C LYS A 289 -30.08 6.24 -7.14
N ARG A 290 -30.31 4.97 -7.47
CA ARG A 290 -31.48 4.19 -7.03
C ARG A 290 -31.52 4.08 -5.50
N VAL A 291 -30.43 3.64 -4.88
CA VAL A 291 -30.33 3.50 -3.41
C VAL A 291 -30.43 4.86 -2.70
N GLN A 292 -29.75 5.89 -3.23
CA GLN A 292 -29.90 7.27 -2.72
C GLN A 292 -31.36 7.76 -2.78
N ALA A 293 -32.11 7.40 -3.83
CA ALA A 293 -33.53 7.77 -3.97
C ALA A 293 -34.42 7.01 -2.96
N VAL A 294 -34.15 5.73 -2.69
CA VAL A 294 -34.84 4.96 -1.64
C VAL A 294 -34.61 5.60 -0.26
N ILE A 295 -33.36 5.90 0.09
CA ILE A 295 -33.00 6.56 1.36
C ILE A 295 -33.72 7.92 1.50
N LYS A 296 -33.67 8.76 0.46
CA LYS A 296 -34.35 10.08 0.46
C LYS A 296 -35.87 9.94 0.59
N LYS A 297 -36.49 9.01 -0.15
CA LYS A 297 -37.95 8.81 -0.18
C LYS A 297 -38.48 8.28 1.16
N GLY A 298 -37.74 7.40 1.83
CA GLY A 298 -38.08 6.90 3.16
C GLY A 298 -37.78 7.86 4.31
N GLY A 299 -37.02 8.94 4.07
CA GLY A 299 -36.64 9.91 5.10
C GLY A 299 -35.65 9.38 6.14
N PHE A 300 -34.94 8.28 5.83
CA PHE A 300 -34.04 7.61 6.76
C PHE A 300 -32.79 8.45 7.06
N LYS A 301 -32.37 8.46 8.34
CA LYS A 301 -31.12 9.08 8.81
C LYS A 301 -29.96 8.10 8.71
N ALA A 302 -28.72 8.59 8.75
CA ALA A 302 -27.52 7.73 8.73
C ALA A 302 -27.51 6.66 9.84
N CYS A 303 -27.98 7.00 11.04
CA CYS A 303 -28.10 6.05 12.17
C CYS A 303 -29.17 4.96 11.98
N ASP A 304 -30.06 5.14 11.00
CA ASP A 304 -31.21 4.28 10.69
C ASP A 304 -31.09 3.60 9.30
N VAL A 305 -29.96 3.76 8.59
CA VAL A 305 -29.64 3.03 7.36
C VAL A 305 -28.53 2.02 7.66
N TYR A 306 -28.83 0.73 7.49
CA TYR A 306 -27.96 -0.40 7.77
C TYR A 306 -27.56 -1.14 6.51
N ASN A 307 -26.44 -1.84 6.56
CA ASN A 307 -26.06 -2.86 5.59
C ASN A 307 -25.78 -4.18 6.34
N MET A 308 -26.29 -5.29 5.79
CA MET A 308 -25.95 -6.65 6.20
C MET A 308 -25.30 -7.40 5.03
N ASP A 309 -24.28 -8.20 5.35
CA ASP A 309 -23.56 -9.07 4.42
C ASP A 309 -22.86 -10.19 5.20
N GLU A 310 -22.59 -11.31 4.53
CA GLU A 310 -21.95 -12.48 5.13
C GLU A 310 -20.53 -12.74 4.66
N THR A 311 -19.71 -13.22 5.59
CA THR A 311 -18.36 -13.66 5.26
C THR A 311 -18.01 -15.02 5.82
N GLY A 312 -17.29 -15.81 5.01
CA GLY A 312 -16.64 -17.03 5.46
C GLY A 312 -15.36 -16.73 6.24
N LEU A 313 -15.24 -17.31 7.44
CA LEU A 313 -14.03 -17.30 8.27
C LEU A 313 -13.52 -18.72 8.48
N PHE A 314 -12.34 -19.02 7.92
CA PHE A 314 -11.57 -20.23 8.20
C PHE A 314 -10.74 -20.02 9.47
N TYR A 315 -11.39 -20.18 10.63
CA TYR A 315 -10.85 -19.76 11.92
C TYR A 315 -9.59 -20.51 12.35
N GLY A 316 -9.38 -21.75 11.85
CA GLY A 316 -8.20 -22.58 12.15
C GLY A 316 -7.18 -22.69 11.01
N PHE A 317 -7.18 -21.74 10.08
CA PHE A 317 -6.21 -21.74 8.98
C PHE A 317 -4.89 -21.07 9.41
N PRO A 318 -3.72 -21.71 9.32
CA PRO A 318 -2.43 -21.09 9.66
C PRO A 318 -2.05 -20.00 8.63
N PRO A 319 -0.96 -19.25 8.86
CA PRO A 319 -0.29 -18.50 7.79
C PRO A 319 0.23 -19.46 6.71
N ASP A 320 0.03 -19.14 5.44
CA ASP A 320 0.54 -19.89 4.28
C ASP A 320 1.99 -19.49 3.91
N ARG A 321 2.52 -18.45 4.57
CA ARG A 321 3.82 -17.83 4.30
C ARG A 321 4.52 -17.50 5.60
N GLY A 322 5.83 -17.76 5.63
CA GLY A 322 6.71 -17.42 6.74
C GLY A 322 8.12 -17.13 6.25
N LEU A 323 8.92 -16.45 7.07
CA LEU A 323 10.35 -16.29 6.83
C LEU A 323 11.07 -17.54 7.35
N SER A 324 11.94 -18.13 6.53
CA SER A 324 12.77 -19.27 6.92
C SER A 324 14.13 -19.22 6.26
N LYS A 325 15.12 -19.86 6.89
CA LYS A 325 16.44 -20.13 6.30
C LYS A 325 16.41 -21.32 5.34
N GLU A 326 15.43 -22.21 5.50
CA GLU A 326 15.29 -23.47 4.77
C GLU A 326 13.84 -23.68 4.32
N ARG A 327 13.63 -24.48 3.27
CA ARG A 327 12.29 -24.77 2.74
C ARG A 327 11.62 -25.82 3.61
N HIS A 328 10.64 -25.42 4.42
CA HIS A 328 9.81 -26.33 5.21
C HIS A 328 8.47 -26.60 4.52
N SER A 329 7.88 -27.77 4.78
CA SER A 329 6.51 -28.09 4.41
C SER A 329 5.51 -27.21 5.18
N GLY A 330 4.49 -26.69 4.50
CA GLY A 330 3.44 -25.89 5.14
C GLY A 330 2.62 -26.71 6.15
N VAL A 331 2.17 -26.06 7.23
CA VAL A 331 1.29 -26.69 8.22
C VAL A 331 -0.08 -26.92 7.57
N LYS A 332 -0.57 -28.16 7.60
CA LYS A 332 -1.89 -28.52 7.03
C LYS A 332 -3.00 -27.84 7.83
N GLY A 333 -3.54 -26.76 7.28
CA GLY A 333 -4.55 -25.95 7.95
C GLY A 333 -5.90 -26.64 8.14
N ASN A 334 -6.57 -26.30 9.23
CA ASN A 334 -7.94 -26.73 9.46
C ASN A 334 -8.90 -25.88 8.61
N LYS A 335 -9.41 -26.46 7.51
CA LYS A 335 -10.36 -25.82 6.58
C LYS A 335 -11.81 -25.72 7.12
N VAL A 336 -12.06 -25.89 8.41
CA VAL A 336 -13.40 -25.66 8.97
C VAL A 336 -13.73 -24.16 8.90
N ARG A 337 -14.84 -23.86 8.21
CA ARG A 337 -15.43 -22.54 8.03
C ARG A 337 -16.57 -22.31 9.01
N LEU A 338 -16.64 -21.10 9.55
CA LEU A 338 -17.85 -20.47 10.05
C LEU A 338 -18.30 -19.38 9.07
N THR A 339 -19.59 -19.14 8.95
CA THR A 339 -20.12 -17.93 8.32
C THR A 339 -20.51 -16.93 9.42
N TYR A 340 -20.15 -15.67 9.22
CA TYR A 340 -20.53 -14.53 10.06
C TYR A 340 -21.34 -13.57 9.20
N ALA A 341 -22.57 -13.29 9.58
CA ALA A 341 -23.31 -12.14 9.07
C ALA A 341 -23.02 -10.94 9.97
N PHE A 342 -22.59 -9.84 9.36
CA PHE A 342 -22.35 -8.57 10.05
C PHE A 342 -23.44 -7.58 9.69
N THR A 343 -23.77 -6.66 10.60
CA THR A 343 -24.77 -5.63 10.34
C THR A 343 -24.35 -4.33 11.02
N VAL A 344 -24.25 -3.25 10.25
CA VAL A 344 -23.71 -1.94 10.68
C VAL A 344 -24.52 -0.81 10.08
N ASN A 345 -24.65 0.31 10.81
CA ASN A 345 -25.29 1.52 10.28
C ASN A 345 -24.31 2.47 9.55
N ALA A 346 -24.87 3.46 8.86
CA ALA A 346 -24.16 4.32 7.94
C ALA A 346 -23.26 5.39 8.58
N ASP A 347 -23.57 5.84 9.80
CA ASP A 347 -22.68 6.73 10.56
C ASP A 347 -21.64 5.98 11.43
N GLY A 348 -21.78 4.66 11.56
CA GLY A 348 -20.91 3.79 12.37
C GLY A 348 -21.19 3.85 13.87
N SER A 349 -22.31 4.46 14.30
CA SER A 349 -22.71 4.51 15.71
C SER A 349 -23.26 3.18 16.25
N ASP A 350 -23.75 2.31 15.37
CA ASP A 350 -24.35 1.02 15.72
C ASP A 350 -23.75 -0.12 14.86
N LYS A 351 -23.37 -1.20 15.54
CA LYS A 351 -22.92 -2.46 14.95
C LYS A 351 -23.49 -3.61 15.78
N LEU A 352 -24.25 -4.49 15.15
CA LEU A 352 -24.93 -5.57 15.86
C LEU A 352 -23.94 -6.67 16.30
N GLU A 353 -24.37 -7.53 17.22
CA GLU A 353 -23.65 -8.77 17.50
C GLU A 353 -23.58 -9.62 16.22
N PRO A 354 -22.42 -10.19 15.84
CA PRO A 354 -22.33 -10.97 14.62
C PRO A 354 -23.20 -12.22 14.70
N PHE A 355 -24.03 -12.46 13.68
CA PHE A 355 -24.82 -13.68 13.60
C PHE A 355 -23.96 -14.80 12.99
N ILE A 356 -23.65 -15.82 13.80
CA ILE A 356 -22.68 -16.88 13.48
C ILE A 356 -23.41 -18.16 13.05
N ILE A 357 -23.02 -18.73 11.92
CA ILE A 357 -23.54 -20.00 11.41
C ILE A 357 -22.40 -21.01 11.28
N GLY A 358 -22.57 -22.19 11.88
CA GLY A 358 -21.65 -23.32 11.74
C GLY A 358 -22.36 -24.65 11.41
N LYS A 359 -21.60 -25.75 11.35
CA LYS A 359 -22.13 -27.06 10.93
C LYS A 359 -22.93 -27.77 12.03
N ALA A 360 -22.39 -27.82 13.24
CA ALA A 360 -22.97 -28.61 14.34
C ALA A 360 -23.90 -27.76 15.21
N LYS A 361 -25.09 -28.27 15.56
CA LYS A 361 -26.02 -27.60 16.50
C LYS A 361 -25.40 -27.33 17.86
N GLN A 362 -24.57 -28.26 18.33
CA GLN A 362 -23.81 -28.12 19.56
C GLN A 362 -22.40 -28.71 19.35
N PRO A 363 -21.42 -27.89 18.92
CA PRO A 363 -20.03 -28.29 18.81
C PRO A 363 -19.49 -28.87 20.13
N ARG A 364 -18.61 -29.86 20.06
CA ARG A 364 -18.01 -30.49 21.25
C ARG A 364 -17.29 -29.46 22.15
N SER A 365 -16.70 -28.42 21.55
CA SER A 365 -16.05 -27.31 22.25
C SER A 365 -16.99 -26.47 23.12
N PHE A 366 -18.31 -26.52 22.91
CA PHE A 366 -19.27 -25.82 23.77
C PHE A 366 -19.51 -26.53 25.11
N GLN A 367 -18.93 -27.72 25.33
CA GLN A 367 -18.98 -28.43 26.62
C GLN A 367 -20.42 -28.61 27.15
N ARG A 368 -21.35 -28.99 26.26
CA ARG A 368 -22.81 -29.14 26.51
C ARG A 368 -23.56 -27.84 26.88
N ARG A 369 -22.93 -26.66 26.85
CA ARG A 369 -23.61 -25.36 26.97
C ARG A 369 -24.28 -24.97 25.65
N THR A 370 -25.30 -24.11 25.71
CA THR A 370 -25.86 -23.46 24.52
C THR A 370 -24.99 -22.28 24.11
N ALA A 371 -25.05 -21.87 22.84
CA ALA A 371 -24.31 -20.70 22.36
C ALA A 371 -24.74 -19.40 23.04
N ARG A 372 -26.05 -19.22 23.29
CA ARG A 372 -26.56 -18.06 24.03
C ARG A 372 -26.01 -18.01 25.45
N ALA A 373 -25.91 -19.16 26.14
CA ALA A 373 -25.25 -19.26 27.44
C ALA A 373 -23.71 -19.09 27.39
N LEU A 374 -23.12 -18.98 26.19
CA LEU A 374 -21.71 -18.66 25.96
C LEU A 374 -21.51 -17.22 25.43
N GLY A 375 -22.59 -16.44 25.26
CA GLY A 375 -22.54 -15.06 24.75
C GLY A 375 -22.48 -14.94 23.22
N PHE A 376 -23.08 -15.89 22.48
CA PHE A 376 -23.08 -15.87 21.01
C PHE A 376 -24.47 -16.08 20.40
N LEU A 377 -24.83 -15.21 19.46
CA LEU A 377 -25.87 -15.46 18.48
C LEU A 377 -25.41 -16.50 17.44
N TYR A 378 -25.73 -17.76 17.70
CA TYR A 378 -25.34 -18.89 16.86
C TYR A 378 -26.55 -19.66 16.34
N ARG A 379 -26.47 -20.09 15.07
CA ARG A 379 -27.32 -21.11 14.47
C ARG A 379 -26.48 -22.12 13.71
N ASN A 380 -27.12 -23.18 13.22
CA ASN A 380 -26.41 -24.23 12.49
C ASN A 380 -27.19 -24.72 11.27
N ASN A 381 -26.45 -25.13 10.24
CA ASN A 381 -26.95 -25.98 9.16
C ASN A 381 -25.79 -26.82 8.58
N ALA A 382 -26.08 -27.90 7.86
CA ALA A 382 -25.05 -28.82 7.40
C ALA A 382 -23.93 -28.18 6.54
N LYS A 383 -24.25 -27.10 5.81
CA LYS A 383 -23.31 -26.37 4.94
C LYS A 383 -22.49 -25.28 5.67
N ALA A 384 -22.92 -24.79 6.84
CA ALA A 384 -22.46 -23.57 7.51
C ALA A 384 -22.62 -22.29 6.67
N TRP A 385 -23.78 -22.13 6.02
CA TRP A 385 -24.14 -21.01 5.14
C TRP A 385 -25.47 -20.39 5.59
N MET A 386 -25.80 -19.16 5.16
CA MET A 386 -27.14 -18.59 5.39
C MET A 386 -28.23 -19.42 4.69
N THR A 387 -29.45 -19.40 5.25
CA THR A 387 -30.66 -19.98 4.64
C THR A 387 -31.84 -19.10 4.97
N THR A 388 -32.87 -19.10 4.12
CA THR A 388 -34.09 -18.30 4.29
C THR A 388 -34.71 -18.42 5.68
N ILE A 389 -34.79 -19.64 6.24
CA ILE A 389 -35.36 -19.84 7.59
C ILE A 389 -34.52 -19.13 8.67
N LEU A 390 -33.19 -19.23 8.60
CA LEU A 390 -32.29 -18.60 9.56
C LEU A 390 -32.26 -17.07 9.43
N TYR A 391 -32.28 -16.57 8.19
CA TYR A 391 -32.37 -15.15 7.88
C TYR A 391 -33.70 -14.56 8.39
N GLN A 392 -34.83 -15.22 8.09
CA GLN A 392 -36.16 -14.80 8.55
C GLN A 392 -36.34 -14.89 10.06
N GLU A 393 -35.73 -15.87 10.73
CA GLU A 393 -35.70 -15.94 12.20
C GLU A 393 -34.92 -14.76 12.78
N TRP A 394 -33.75 -14.45 12.23
CA TRP A 394 -32.91 -13.34 12.69
C TRP A 394 -33.60 -11.99 12.51
N ILE A 395 -34.08 -11.68 11.30
CA ILE A 395 -34.64 -10.36 10.97
C ILE A 395 -35.98 -10.09 11.71
N ARG A 396 -36.82 -11.12 11.94
CA ARG A 396 -38.05 -10.97 12.76
C ARG A 396 -37.76 -10.65 14.23
N ASN A 397 -36.70 -11.24 14.80
CA ASN A 397 -36.29 -10.92 16.17
C ASN A 397 -35.84 -9.45 16.28
N TRP A 398 -35.03 -8.99 15.32
CA TRP A 398 -34.55 -7.61 15.28
C TRP A 398 -35.70 -6.61 14.99
N ASP A 399 -36.65 -6.94 14.10
CA ASP A 399 -37.85 -6.12 13.86
C ASP A 399 -38.70 -5.97 15.13
N ALA A 400 -38.84 -7.04 15.93
CA ALA A 400 -39.55 -6.98 17.21
C ALA A 400 -38.82 -6.07 18.25
N GLU A 401 -37.49 -6.10 18.29
CA GLU A 401 -36.69 -5.19 19.14
C GLU A 401 -36.82 -3.73 18.69
N LEU A 402 -36.76 -3.46 17.38
CA LEU A 402 -36.97 -2.13 16.81
C LEU A 402 -38.39 -1.60 17.02
N ARG A 403 -39.39 -2.47 16.98
CA ARG A 403 -40.79 -2.15 17.29
C ARG A 403 -40.97 -1.74 18.74
N LEU A 404 -40.33 -2.44 19.68
CA LEU A 404 -40.30 -2.05 21.10
C LEU A 404 -39.56 -0.72 21.33
N ALA A 405 -38.52 -0.44 20.53
CA ALA A 405 -37.79 0.82 20.56
C ALA A 405 -38.48 1.98 19.80
N GLY A 406 -39.59 1.73 19.10
CA GLY A 406 -40.26 2.72 18.25
C GLY A 406 -39.42 3.22 17.07
N ARG A 407 -38.38 2.47 16.64
CA ARG A 407 -37.48 2.84 15.54
C ARG A 407 -37.95 2.20 14.22
N GLN A 408 -37.77 2.91 13.11
CA GLN A 408 -37.89 2.36 11.77
C GLN A 408 -36.56 2.53 11.03
N ILE A 409 -36.10 1.47 10.35
CA ILE A 409 -34.79 1.43 9.70
C ILE A 409 -34.89 0.89 8.27
N LEU A 410 -33.88 1.21 7.47
CA LEU A 410 -33.63 0.63 6.15
C LEU A 410 -32.48 -0.37 6.25
N LEU A 411 -32.70 -1.60 5.78
CA LEU A 411 -31.68 -2.64 5.68
C LEU A 411 -31.31 -2.87 4.21
N LEU A 412 -30.04 -2.61 3.87
CA LEU A 412 -29.45 -2.88 2.58
C LEU A 412 -28.69 -4.21 2.59
N GLN A 413 -28.91 -5.04 1.58
CA GLN A 413 -28.33 -6.39 1.47
C GLN A 413 -28.11 -6.76 0.00
N ASP A 414 -27.40 -7.85 -0.29
CA ASP A 414 -27.33 -8.36 -1.65
C ASP A 414 -28.64 -9.04 -2.11
N ASN A 415 -28.59 -9.62 -3.32
CA ASN A 415 -29.70 -10.38 -3.90
C ASN A 415 -29.46 -11.90 -3.77
N PHE A 416 -28.83 -12.36 -2.68
CA PHE A 416 -28.62 -13.78 -2.45
C PHE A 416 -29.95 -14.50 -2.21
N SER A 417 -30.11 -15.69 -2.80
CA SER A 417 -31.35 -16.48 -2.74
C SER A 417 -31.88 -16.83 -1.35
N ALA A 418 -31.06 -16.70 -0.28
CA ALA A 418 -31.52 -16.88 1.09
C ALA A 418 -32.13 -15.61 1.71
N HIS A 419 -31.85 -14.42 1.19
CA HIS A 419 -32.26 -13.14 1.77
C HIS A 419 -33.67 -12.73 1.34
N VAL A 420 -34.62 -13.65 1.52
CA VAL A 420 -36.04 -13.40 1.25
C VAL A 420 -36.66 -12.77 2.50
N PRO A 421 -36.90 -11.44 2.52
CA PRO A 421 -37.58 -10.79 3.64
C PRO A 421 -38.96 -11.42 3.85
N PRO A 422 -39.40 -11.60 5.09
CA PRO A 422 -40.75 -12.07 5.34
C PRO A 422 -41.76 -10.92 5.29
N ASP A 423 -43.00 -11.20 4.89
CA ASP A 423 -44.03 -10.18 4.66
C ASP A 423 -44.56 -9.51 5.95
N ASP A 424 -44.20 -10.01 7.14
CA ASP A 424 -44.66 -9.53 8.45
C ASP A 424 -43.73 -8.51 9.14
N LEU A 425 -42.73 -7.95 8.44
CA LEU A 425 -41.89 -6.87 8.97
C LEU A 425 -42.65 -5.54 9.07
N THR A 426 -42.55 -4.85 10.21
CA THR A 426 -43.24 -3.56 10.45
C THR A 426 -42.31 -2.37 10.66
N ASN A 427 -41.05 -2.63 11.01
CA ASN A 427 -40.07 -1.64 11.43
C ASN A 427 -38.78 -1.70 10.60
N ILE A 428 -38.51 -2.83 9.94
CA ILE A 428 -37.42 -2.97 8.97
C ILE A 428 -37.97 -2.89 7.54
N THR A 429 -37.56 -1.85 6.81
CA THR A 429 -37.69 -1.84 5.33
C THR A 429 -36.45 -2.53 4.75
N VAL A 430 -36.62 -3.54 3.91
CA VAL A 430 -35.51 -4.27 3.26
C VAL A 430 -35.41 -3.86 1.80
N GLU A 431 -34.20 -3.53 1.35
CA GLU A 431 -33.91 -3.18 -0.04
C GLU A 431 -32.64 -3.94 -0.49
N SER A 432 -32.77 -4.71 -1.57
CA SER A 432 -31.66 -5.51 -2.12
C SER A 432 -30.93 -4.75 -3.22
N PHE A 433 -29.60 -4.91 -3.29
CA PHE A 433 -28.79 -4.39 -4.39
C PHE A 433 -29.06 -5.15 -5.69
N THR A 434 -28.94 -4.46 -6.82
CA THR A 434 -28.96 -5.10 -8.15
C THR A 434 -27.78 -6.08 -8.28
N ALA A 435 -28.03 -7.24 -8.89
CA ALA A 435 -27.05 -8.32 -9.03
C ALA A 435 -25.75 -7.86 -9.70
N ASN A 436 -24.63 -8.48 -9.31
CA ASN A 436 -23.26 -8.23 -9.81
C ASN A 436 -22.66 -6.84 -9.49
N LEU A 437 -23.33 -6.01 -8.67
CA LEU A 437 -22.84 -4.69 -8.27
C LEU A 437 -22.35 -4.61 -6.82
N THR A 438 -22.61 -5.64 -6.00
CA THR A 438 -22.32 -5.68 -4.55
C THR A 438 -20.91 -5.24 -4.22
N SER A 439 -19.88 -5.78 -4.88
CA SER A 439 -18.48 -5.40 -4.66
C SER A 439 -18.17 -3.90 -4.83
N HIS A 440 -19.02 -3.14 -5.52
CA HIS A 440 -18.88 -1.70 -5.75
C HIS A 440 -19.74 -0.83 -4.83
N VAL A 441 -20.91 -1.34 -4.42
CA VAL A 441 -21.92 -0.55 -3.69
C VAL A 441 -22.13 -1.01 -2.24
N GLN A 442 -21.77 -2.24 -1.88
CA GLN A 442 -21.99 -2.81 -0.56
C GLN A 442 -20.94 -2.31 0.46
N PRO A 443 -21.34 -1.55 1.51
CA PRO A 443 -20.41 -0.98 2.48
C PRO A 443 -19.53 -2.01 3.22
N LEU A 444 -20.08 -3.18 3.57
CA LEU A 444 -19.33 -4.23 4.26
C LEU A 444 -18.13 -4.76 3.44
N ASP A 445 -18.28 -4.81 2.11
CA ASP A 445 -17.22 -5.15 1.15
C ASP A 445 -16.22 -4.01 0.90
N GLN A 446 -16.60 -2.75 1.14
CA GLN A 446 -15.70 -1.58 0.99
C GLN A 446 -14.56 -1.53 2.04
N GLY A 447 -14.40 -2.57 2.86
CA GLY A 447 -13.24 -2.76 3.73
C GLY A 447 -13.57 -3.20 5.16
N ILE A 448 -14.83 -3.17 5.58
CA ILE A 448 -15.24 -3.50 6.95
C ILE A 448 -14.98 -4.98 7.26
N ILE A 449 -15.45 -5.89 6.39
CA ILE A 449 -15.19 -7.34 6.50
C ILE A 449 -13.69 -7.64 6.46
N ARG A 450 -12.94 -6.90 5.62
CA ARG A 450 -11.48 -7.04 5.52
C ARG A 450 -10.77 -6.59 6.81
N CYS A 451 -11.21 -5.48 7.42
CA CYS A 451 -10.70 -4.97 8.69
C CYS A 451 -10.93 -5.99 9.81
N PHE A 452 -12.16 -6.51 9.94
CA PHE A 452 -12.48 -7.62 10.86
C PHE A 452 -11.55 -8.82 10.66
N LYS A 453 -11.38 -9.30 9.41
CA LYS A 453 -10.49 -10.43 9.12
C LYS A 453 -9.04 -10.12 9.50
N ALA A 454 -8.54 -8.91 9.27
CA ALA A 454 -7.19 -8.52 9.68
C ALA A 454 -7.01 -8.57 11.21
N HIS A 455 -7.94 -8.01 11.98
CA HIS A 455 -7.91 -8.11 13.46
C HIS A 455 -7.99 -9.56 13.93
N TYR A 456 -8.83 -10.39 13.31
CA TYR A 456 -8.89 -11.82 13.60
C TYR A 456 -7.55 -12.52 13.37
N ARG A 457 -6.90 -12.27 12.22
CA ARG A 457 -5.58 -12.85 11.90
C ARG A 457 -4.50 -12.39 12.87
N SER A 458 -4.56 -11.14 13.34
CA SER A 458 -3.67 -10.62 14.37
C SER A 458 -3.83 -11.39 15.69
N HIS A 459 -5.05 -11.50 16.23
CA HIS A 459 -5.32 -12.24 17.47
C HIS A 459 -5.00 -13.74 17.35
N PHE A 460 -5.31 -14.36 16.21
CA PHE A 460 -4.97 -15.77 15.96
C PHE A 460 -3.46 -16.00 15.90
N THR A 461 -2.71 -15.08 15.30
CA THR A 461 -1.24 -15.13 15.25
C THR A 461 -0.63 -14.90 16.63
N GLN A 462 -1.13 -13.92 17.39
CA GLN A 462 -0.67 -13.66 18.75
C GLN A 462 -0.87 -14.90 19.64
N ARG A 463 -2.07 -15.51 19.62
CA ARG A 463 -2.33 -16.78 20.33
C ARG A 463 -1.36 -17.90 19.94
N ALA A 464 -0.96 -17.99 18.67
CA ALA A 464 0.01 -19.00 18.22
C ALA A 464 1.41 -18.73 18.78
N MET A 465 1.81 -17.46 18.95
CA MET A 465 3.05 -17.08 19.63
C MET A 465 2.96 -17.37 21.14
N ASP A 466 1.87 -16.98 21.80
CA ASP A 466 1.64 -17.26 23.22
C ASP A 466 1.69 -18.77 23.51
N ASN A 467 1.19 -19.61 22.58
CA ASN A 467 1.28 -21.06 22.65
C ASN A 467 2.74 -21.55 22.51
N TYR A 468 3.50 -21.00 21.58
CA TYR A 468 4.91 -21.33 21.38
C TYR A 468 5.75 -20.98 22.62
N ASP A 469 5.56 -19.78 23.18
CA ASP A 469 6.25 -19.30 24.38
C ASP A 469 5.91 -20.15 25.64
N ARG A 470 4.73 -20.78 25.65
CA ARG A 470 4.31 -21.77 26.67
C ARG A 470 4.82 -23.19 26.42
N GLY A 471 5.65 -23.41 25.40
CA GLY A 471 6.20 -24.72 25.05
C GLY A 471 5.24 -25.66 24.33
N VAL A 472 4.14 -25.17 23.75
CA VAL A 472 3.29 -25.99 22.87
C VAL A 472 4.08 -26.37 21.62
N THR A 473 4.11 -27.67 21.30
CA THR A 473 4.83 -28.21 20.14
C THR A 473 4.46 -27.47 18.84
N PRO A 474 5.41 -27.12 17.95
CA PRO A 474 5.13 -26.39 16.70
C PRO A 474 4.02 -26.99 15.81
N ALA A 475 3.83 -28.31 15.85
CA ALA A 475 2.75 -28.98 15.14
C ALA A 475 1.32 -28.61 15.62
N LYS A 476 1.19 -28.01 16.81
CA LYS A 476 -0.09 -27.73 17.50
C LYS A 476 -0.30 -26.25 17.86
N ILE A 477 0.66 -25.35 17.61
CA ILE A 477 0.53 -23.93 18.01
C ILE A 477 -0.68 -23.25 17.35
N TYR A 478 -1.03 -23.68 16.14
CA TYR A 478 -2.19 -23.22 15.37
C TYR A 478 -3.48 -24.01 15.63
N ASP A 479 -3.44 -25.10 16.43
CA ASP A 479 -4.64 -25.84 16.79
C ASP A 479 -5.59 -24.93 17.56
N ILE A 480 -6.84 -24.86 17.11
CA ILE A 480 -7.89 -24.02 17.70
C ILE A 480 -9.24 -24.71 17.53
N ASP A 481 -10.03 -24.74 18.60
CA ASP A 481 -11.41 -25.24 18.54
C ASP A 481 -12.39 -24.14 18.13
N GLN A 482 -13.63 -24.51 17.80
CA GLN A 482 -14.63 -23.55 17.31
C GLN A 482 -14.98 -22.47 18.35
N LEU A 483 -15.01 -22.81 19.66
CA LEU A 483 -15.34 -21.84 20.72
C LEU A 483 -14.19 -20.84 20.91
N GLN A 484 -12.95 -21.32 20.86
CA GLN A 484 -11.78 -20.45 20.84
C GLN A 484 -11.77 -19.54 19.60
N GLY A 485 -12.08 -20.08 18.43
CA GLY A 485 -12.23 -19.30 17.19
C GLY A 485 -13.28 -18.20 17.32
N MET A 486 -14.47 -18.52 17.83
CA MET A 486 -15.54 -17.54 18.09
C MET A 486 -15.13 -16.48 19.13
N ARG A 487 -14.40 -16.88 20.18
CA ARG A 487 -13.85 -15.95 21.20
C ARG A 487 -12.76 -15.01 20.68
N LEU A 488 -12.01 -15.39 19.64
CA LEU A 488 -11.08 -14.46 18.96
C LEU A 488 -11.81 -13.54 17.97
N ALA A 489 -12.96 -13.95 17.45
CA ALA A 489 -13.77 -13.14 16.54
C ALA A 489 -14.48 -11.97 17.24
N MET A 490 -14.91 -12.12 18.49
CA MET A 490 -15.53 -11.02 19.25
C MET A 490 -14.63 -9.77 19.35
N PRO A 491 -13.41 -9.82 19.94
CA PRO A 491 -12.55 -8.63 20.01
C PRO A 491 -12.10 -8.16 18.62
N ALA A 492 -12.01 -9.05 17.62
CA ALA A 492 -11.75 -8.66 16.24
C ALA A 492 -12.88 -7.83 15.62
N TRP A 493 -14.14 -8.07 16.00
CA TRP A 493 -15.28 -7.26 15.61
C TRP A 493 -15.35 -5.96 16.40
N GLU A 494 -15.07 -6.01 17.70
CA GLU A 494 -15.02 -4.80 18.53
C GLU A 494 -13.94 -3.81 18.08
N ALA A 495 -12.79 -4.30 17.62
CA ALA A 495 -11.70 -3.48 17.08
C ALA A 495 -12.06 -2.75 15.77
N VAL A 496 -13.11 -3.14 15.04
CA VAL A 496 -13.58 -2.41 13.85
C VAL A 496 -14.21 -1.08 14.30
N SER A 497 -13.53 0.03 14.02
CA SER A 497 -13.93 1.36 14.50
C SER A 497 -15.11 1.95 13.73
N ALA A 498 -15.89 2.80 14.41
CA ALA A 498 -16.94 3.63 13.80
C ALA A 498 -16.41 4.45 12.61
N THR A 499 -15.20 5.02 12.73
CA THR A 499 -14.52 5.75 11.65
C THR A 499 -14.24 4.87 10.43
N THR A 500 -13.84 3.62 10.63
CA THR A 500 -13.65 2.64 9.54
C THR A 500 -14.97 2.38 8.83
N ILE A 501 -16.04 2.10 9.59
CA ILE A 501 -17.38 1.85 9.06
C ILE A 501 -17.85 3.06 8.23
N LYS A 502 -17.85 4.26 8.81
CA LYS A 502 -18.25 5.50 8.15
C LYS A 502 -17.45 5.77 6.87
N ASN A 503 -16.14 5.53 6.87
CA ASN A 503 -15.31 5.70 5.67
C ASN A 503 -15.67 4.70 4.55
N CYS A 504 -16.00 3.45 4.89
CA CYS A 504 -16.47 2.45 3.93
C CYS A 504 -17.84 2.84 3.34
N TRP A 505 -18.75 3.40 4.15
CA TRP A 505 -20.02 3.96 3.68
C TRP A 505 -19.83 5.19 2.77
N ILE A 506 -18.90 6.10 3.08
CA ILE A 506 -18.51 7.21 2.17
C ILE A 506 -18.01 6.63 0.84
N HIS A 507 -17.12 5.64 0.88
CA HIS A 507 -16.50 5.06 -0.30
C HIS A 507 -17.50 4.39 -1.25
N SER A 508 -18.54 3.73 -0.71
CA SER A 508 -19.61 3.14 -1.52
C SER A 508 -20.39 4.19 -2.33
N GLY A 509 -20.55 5.42 -1.83
CA GLY A 509 -21.26 6.52 -2.50
C GLY A 509 -22.78 6.33 -2.60
N ILE A 510 -23.37 5.37 -1.87
CA ILE A 510 -24.83 5.12 -1.87
C ILE A 510 -25.60 6.06 -0.92
N LEU A 511 -24.89 6.77 -0.03
CA LEU A 511 -25.51 7.75 0.87
C LEU A 511 -25.68 9.09 0.15
N PRO A 512 -26.89 9.71 0.22
CA PRO A 512 -27.13 10.98 -0.43
C PRO A 512 -26.50 12.16 0.32
N ASP A 513 -26.13 13.23 -0.40
CA ASP A 513 -25.54 14.46 0.15
C ASP A 513 -26.31 15.05 1.35
N SER A 514 -27.65 14.93 1.34
CA SER A 514 -28.55 15.42 2.38
C SER A 514 -28.48 14.65 3.70
N VAL A 515 -27.90 13.44 3.74
CA VAL A 515 -27.75 12.64 4.97
C VAL A 515 -26.50 13.03 5.76
N TRP A 516 -25.61 13.85 5.19
CA TRP A 516 -24.39 14.34 5.85
C TRP A 516 -24.60 15.55 6.78
N THR A 517 -25.83 16.02 6.97
CA THR A 517 -26.11 17.30 7.66
C THR A 517 -26.27 17.19 9.18
N SER A 518 -25.16 17.11 9.91
CA SER A 518 -24.93 17.99 11.07
C SER A 518 -23.47 17.85 11.54
N GLY A 519 -22.73 18.94 11.46
CA GLY A 519 -21.28 18.95 11.60
C GLY A 519 -20.62 19.16 10.25
N THR A 520 -19.89 20.26 10.12
CA THR A 520 -18.80 20.36 9.14
C THR A 520 -18.00 19.07 9.20
N PRO A 521 -17.55 18.51 8.05
CA PRO A 521 -16.46 17.55 8.12
C PRO A 521 -15.36 18.21 8.96
N PRO A 522 -14.81 17.55 10.00
CA PRO A 522 -13.59 18.07 10.58
C PRO A 522 -12.66 18.24 9.40
N ALA A 523 -12.20 19.47 9.18
CA ALA A 523 -11.23 19.76 8.16
C ALA A 523 -9.92 19.18 8.67
N ILE A 524 -9.82 17.85 8.65
CA ILE A 524 -8.62 17.07 8.99
C ILE A 524 -7.56 17.69 8.10
N PRO A 525 -6.63 18.49 8.67
CA PRO A 525 -5.66 19.13 7.82
C PRO A 525 -4.89 18.00 7.17
N ILE A 526 -4.55 18.11 5.88
CA ILE A 526 -3.75 17.08 5.20
C ILE A 526 -2.43 16.83 5.97
N ALA A 527 -2.01 17.80 6.79
CA ALA A 527 -0.99 17.67 7.81
C ALA A 527 -1.21 16.59 8.89
N SER A 528 -2.43 16.34 9.36
CA SER A 528 -2.74 15.27 10.33
C SER A 528 -2.60 13.87 9.70
N LEU A 529 -2.70 13.77 8.37
CA LEU A 529 -2.33 12.57 7.60
C LEU A 529 -0.83 12.52 7.24
N LEU A 530 -0.11 13.64 7.28
CA LEU A 530 1.32 13.73 6.92
C LEU A 530 2.28 13.68 8.12
N ASN A 531 1.90 14.17 9.30
CA ASN A 531 2.74 14.13 10.51
C ASN A 531 3.02 12.67 10.94
N PRO A 532 2.02 11.78 11.11
CA PRO A 532 2.28 10.39 11.49
C PRO A 532 3.20 9.67 10.50
N VAL A 533 3.09 10.00 9.20
CA VAL A 533 3.93 9.43 8.15
C VAL A 533 5.36 9.98 8.23
N ARG A 534 5.55 11.31 8.29
CA ARG A 534 6.88 11.93 8.42
C ARG A 534 7.60 11.55 9.72
N GLU A 535 6.88 11.35 10.81
CA GLU A 535 7.45 10.92 12.10
C GLU A 535 7.77 9.42 12.09
N ALA A 536 6.92 8.57 11.48
CA ALA A 536 7.25 7.17 11.22
C ALA A 536 8.47 7.00 10.29
N GLU A 537 8.58 7.80 9.23
CA GLU A 537 9.75 7.82 8.34
C GLU A 537 11.03 8.23 9.08
N LYS A 538 10.93 9.19 10.01
CA LYS A 538 12.07 9.68 10.79
C LYS A 538 12.55 8.66 11.81
N GLU A 539 11.65 8.01 12.55
CA GLU A 539 12.01 6.95 13.49
C GLU A 539 12.46 5.67 12.76
N LEU A 540 11.89 5.33 11.60
CA LEU A 540 12.37 4.22 10.77
C LEU A 540 13.81 4.44 10.29
N ASN A 541 14.15 5.64 9.79
CA ASN A 541 15.53 5.97 9.41
C ASN A 541 16.50 5.87 10.60
N LYS A 542 16.12 6.42 11.75
CA LYS A 542 16.90 6.39 12.99
C LYS A 542 17.12 4.96 13.51
N CYS A 543 16.13 4.08 13.34
CA CYS A 543 16.25 2.65 13.64
C CYS A 543 17.21 1.93 12.66
N LEU A 544 17.12 2.22 11.35
CA LEU A 544 18.05 1.70 10.34
C LEU A 544 19.49 2.16 10.58
N ASP A 545 19.69 3.41 10.99
CA ASP A 545 21.01 3.96 11.32
C ASP A 545 21.62 3.28 12.55
N GLY A 546 20.83 3.03 13.59
CA GLY A 546 21.27 2.25 14.77
C GLY A 546 21.56 0.76 14.47
N LEU A 547 20.94 0.18 13.44
CA LEU A 547 21.27 -1.17 12.95
C LEU A 547 22.56 -1.20 12.10
N GLU A 548 22.88 -0.12 11.39
CA GLU A 548 24.15 0.06 10.68
C GLU A 548 25.32 0.26 11.66
N GLU A 549 25.12 1.09 12.69
CA GLU A 549 26.10 1.33 13.76
C GLU A 549 26.45 0.06 14.55
N ARG A 550 25.47 -0.84 14.74
CA ARG A 550 25.65 -2.17 15.37
C ARG A 550 26.14 -3.26 14.41
N GLN A 551 26.46 -2.91 13.16
CA GLN A 551 26.89 -3.82 12.07
C GLN A 551 25.89 -4.96 11.74
N VAL A 552 24.65 -4.89 12.22
CA VAL A 552 23.58 -5.85 11.90
C VAL A 552 23.08 -5.64 10.47
N LEU A 553 23.11 -4.39 10.00
CA LEU A 553 22.79 -4.01 8.63
C LEU A 553 24.03 -3.41 7.95
N GLN A 554 24.43 -3.93 6.79
CA GLN A 554 25.48 -3.28 6.01
C GLN A 554 24.91 -2.19 5.10
N ARG A 555 25.59 -1.04 5.03
CA ARG A 555 25.18 0.15 4.25
C ARG A 555 24.82 -0.14 2.79
N ALA A 556 25.48 -1.12 2.17
CA ALA A 556 25.21 -1.56 0.79
C ALA A 556 23.84 -2.24 0.60
N ASN A 557 23.18 -2.65 1.68
CA ASN A 557 21.87 -3.29 1.71
C ASN A 557 20.78 -2.37 2.32
N ARG A 558 21.11 -1.10 2.62
CA ARG A 558 20.17 -0.11 3.17
C ARG A 558 19.26 0.41 2.05
N LEU A 559 18.05 -0.15 1.94
CA LEU A 559 17.00 0.33 1.03
C LEU A 559 16.57 1.74 1.44
N THR A 560 16.30 2.61 0.47
CA THR A 560 15.69 3.92 0.75
C THR A 560 14.18 3.78 1.02
N ILE A 561 13.55 4.82 1.56
CA ILE A 561 12.08 4.83 1.73
C ILE A 561 11.38 4.60 0.38
N ASP A 562 11.89 5.20 -0.70
CA ASP A 562 11.31 5.06 -2.03
C ASP A 562 11.50 3.63 -2.59
N ASP A 563 12.60 2.94 -2.27
CA ASP A 563 12.77 1.50 -2.55
C ASP A 563 11.89 0.60 -1.66
N LEU A 564 11.45 1.08 -0.49
CA LEU A 564 10.51 0.37 0.39
C LEU A 564 9.07 0.48 -0.12
N VAL A 565 8.70 1.67 -0.62
CA VAL A 565 7.39 1.96 -1.22
C VAL A 565 7.29 1.34 -2.63
N ASN A 566 8.38 1.36 -3.41
CA ASN A 566 8.44 0.87 -4.79
C ASN A 566 9.57 -0.18 -5.02
N PRO A 567 9.57 -1.33 -4.32
CA PRO A 567 10.65 -2.30 -4.43
C PRO A 567 10.72 -2.98 -5.81
N PRO A 568 11.90 -3.06 -6.46
CA PRO A 568 12.03 -3.71 -7.76
C PRO A 568 11.85 -5.24 -7.66
N PRO A 569 11.15 -5.88 -8.61
CA PRO A 569 10.85 -7.31 -8.55
C PRO A 569 12.08 -8.18 -8.82
N ARG A 570 12.20 -9.32 -8.12
CA ARG A 570 13.20 -10.37 -8.43
C ARG A 570 12.66 -11.80 -8.34
N ASN A 571 12.53 -12.38 -9.53
CA ASN A 571 12.91 -13.72 -9.97
C ASN A 571 12.58 -14.93 -9.10
N ALA A 572 11.67 -15.77 -9.62
CA ALA A 572 11.51 -17.15 -9.20
C ALA A 572 12.65 -18.05 -9.73
N ARG A 573 13.27 -18.78 -8.79
CA ARG A 573 13.86 -20.11 -8.96
C ARG A 573 13.48 -20.96 -7.73
N ASP A 574 13.66 -22.26 -7.86
CA ASP A 574 13.62 -23.27 -6.78
C ASP A 574 12.22 -23.80 -6.40
N ALA A 575 11.57 -24.44 -7.39
CA ALA A 575 10.49 -25.40 -7.18
C ALA A 575 10.51 -26.57 -8.20
N SER A 576 11.54 -27.41 -8.11
CA SER A 576 11.38 -28.86 -8.16
C SER A 576 11.56 -29.36 -6.70
N ASP A 577 11.07 -30.50 -6.21
CA ASP A 577 10.41 -31.65 -6.83
C ASP A 577 9.18 -32.07 -6.00
N ALA A 578 8.22 -32.76 -6.63
CA ALA A 578 7.37 -33.85 -6.08
C ALA A 578 6.16 -34.07 -7.02
N ASN A 579 6.11 -35.22 -7.69
CA ASN A 579 4.99 -35.65 -8.53
C ASN A 579 4.22 -36.80 -7.85
N GLY A 580 2.96 -37.00 -8.25
CA GLY A 580 2.04 -38.00 -7.72
C GLY A 580 0.91 -37.35 -6.89
N GLY A 581 -0.34 -37.29 -7.32
CA GLY A 581 -0.95 -37.80 -8.55
C GLY A 581 -2.22 -38.59 -8.23
N ASP A 582 -3.37 -37.97 -8.46
CA ASP A 582 -4.65 -38.60 -8.83
C ASP A 582 -5.63 -37.49 -9.22
N ASN A 583 -6.42 -37.72 -10.27
CA ASN A 583 -7.37 -36.75 -10.82
C ASN A 583 -8.78 -37.02 -10.29
N ASP A 584 -9.52 -35.97 -9.95
CA ASP A 584 -10.98 -35.95 -10.02
C ASP A 584 -11.40 -34.53 -10.47
N PRO A 585 -12.22 -34.36 -11.53
CA PRO A 585 -12.51 -33.05 -12.09
C PRO A 585 -13.79 -32.44 -11.50
N ASP A 586 -13.66 -31.26 -10.88
CA ASP A 586 -14.63 -30.15 -10.76
C ASP A 586 -14.29 -29.31 -9.51
N ASP A 587 -13.35 -28.37 -9.64
CA ASP A 587 -13.01 -27.38 -8.60
C ASP A 587 -12.82 -25.99 -9.25
N ASP A 588 -13.91 -25.24 -9.39
CA ASP A 588 -13.90 -23.83 -9.82
C ASP A 588 -13.26 -22.94 -8.74
N THR A 589 -11.93 -22.94 -8.68
CA THR A 589 -11.16 -22.10 -7.75
C THR A 589 -10.83 -20.73 -8.35
N GLU A 590 -11.33 -19.65 -7.74
CA GLU A 590 -10.95 -18.28 -8.11
C GLU A 590 -9.42 -18.02 -7.98
N PRO A 591 -8.80 -17.16 -8.82
CA PRO A 591 -7.34 -17.07 -8.90
C PRO A 591 -6.66 -16.42 -7.67
N HIS A 592 -5.72 -17.17 -7.09
CA HIS A 592 -4.95 -16.89 -5.86
C HIS A 592 -4.14 -15.57 -5.76
N SER A 593 -4.17 -14.66 -6.74
CA SER A 593 -3.22 -13.53 -6.80
C SER A 593 -3.55 -12.33 -5.91
N VAL A 594 -4.77 -12.17 -5.40
CA VAL A 594 -5.16 -10.96 -4.63
C VAL A 594 -4.38 -10.82 -3.31
N MET A 595 -4.06 -11.92 -2.64
CA MET A 595 -3.49 -11.91 -1.27
C MET A 595 -2.01 -11.49 -1.17
N ILE A 596 -1.27 -11.45 -2.28
CA ILE A 596 0.21 -11.36 -2.24
C ILE A 596 0.74 -9.98 -1.80
N MET A 597 -0.02 -8.89 -2.03
CA MET A 597 0.45 -7.54 -1.67
C MET A 597 0.11 -7.10 -0.24
N HIS A 598 -0.80 -7.77 0.47
CA HIS A 598 -1.17 -7.39 1.85
C HIS A 598 -0.14 -7.83 2.90
N ALA A 599 0.40 -9.05 2.78
CA ALA A 599 1.28 -9.65 3.79
C ALA A 599 2.59 -8.87 4.07
N LYS A 600 3.02 -7.95 3.18
CA LYS A 600 4.18 -7.07 3.42
C LYS A 600 3.84 -5.83 4.26
N LEU A 601 2.59 -5.39 4.27
CA LEU A 601 2.14 -4.25 5.08
C LEU A 601 1.89 -4.68 6.54
N ASP A 602 1.34 -5.88 6.72
CA ASP A 602 0.95 -6.44 8.02
C ASP A 602 2.15 -6.59 8.99
N GLY A 603 3.35 -6.93 8.50
CA GLY A 603 4.55 -7.07 9.32
C GLY A 603 5.13 -5.75 9.85
N LEU A 604 4.99 -4.66 9.09
CA LEU A 604 5.44 -3.33 9.51
C LEU A 604 4.50 -2.73 10.56
N LEU A 605 3.18 -2.88 10.38
CA LEU A 605 2.18 -2.46 11.36
C LEU A 605 2.27 -3.25 12.68
N ALA A 606 2.54 -4.55 12.63
CA ALA A 606 2.74 -5.38 13.82
C ALA A 606 3.97 -4.97 14.66
N THR A 607 4.93 -4.27 14.07
CA THR A 607 6.11 -3.75 14.79
C THR A 607 5.81 -2.40 15.45
N PHE A 608 5.04 -1.52 14.78
CA PHE A 608 4.58 -0.25 15.35
C PHE A 608 3.64 -0.45 16.56
N GLY A 609 2.70 -1.39 16.48
CA GLY A 609 1.73 -1.64 17.57
C GLY A 609 2.36 -2.04 18.90
N ARG A 610 3.54 -2.71 18.88
CA ARG A 610 4.27 -3.11 20.09
C ARG A 610 4.93 -1.92 20.80
N ALA A 611 5.38 -0.89 20.08
CA ALA A 611 5.98 0.29 20.69
C ALA A 611 4.93 1.09 21.48
N THR A 612 3.76 1.32 20.89
CA THR A 612 2.64 2.04 21.54
C THR A 612 2.03 1.28 22.72
N GLN A 613 2.04 -0.07 22.71
CA GLN A 613 1.57 -0.84 23.86
C GLN A 613 2.53 -0.78 25.06
N LEU A 614 3.84 -0.73 24.84
CA LEU A 614 4.82 -0.71 25.94
C LEU A 614 4.75 0.58 26.77
N GLU A 615 4.52 1.73 26.12
CA GLU A 615 4.33 3.02 26.79
C GLU A 615 2.99 3.06 27.58
N ALA A 616 1.92 2.51 27.01
CA ALA A 616 0.62 2.42 27.68
C ALA A 616 0.64 1.50 28.92
N THR A 617 1.37 0.37 28.86
CA THR A 617 1.50 -0.54 30.02
C THR A 617 2.32 0.05 31.16
N ASN A 618 3.34 0.86 30.86
CA ASN A 618 4.10 1.55 31.90
C ASN A 618 3.28 2.65 32.60
N ALA A 619 2.44 3.37 31.85
CA ALA A 619 1.54 4.38 32.43
C ALA A 619 0.49 3.78 33.39
N MET A 620 -0.03 2.58 33.11
CA MET A 620 -1.00 1.89 33.97
C MET A 620 -0.37 1.19 35.18
N ALA A 621 0.92 0.86 35.14
CA ALA A 621 1.62 0.26 36.27
C ALA A 621 1.83 1.25 37.42
N ASP A 622 2.17 2.51 37.12
CA ASP A 622 2.33 3.56 38.13
C ASP A 622 1.00 3.92 38.82
N THR A 623 -0.13 3.86 38.12
CA THR A 623 -1.46 4.16 38.73
C THR A 623 -1.88 3.11 39.75
N SER A 624 -1.45 1.85 39.58
CA SER A 624 -1.83 0.74 40.47
C SER A 624 -1.04 0.69 41.78
N ILE A 625 0.06 1.44 41.92
CA ILE A 625 0.90 1.43 43.12
C ILE A 625 0.47 2.52 44.11
N THR A 626 -0.06 3.64 43.61
CA THR A 626 -0.61 4.73 44.46
C THR A 626 -1.93 4.38 45.14
N ASP A 627 -2.80 3.59 44.51
CA ASP A 627 -4.12 3.23 45.06
C ASP A 627 -4.08 2.16 46.17
N PHE A 628 -2.92 1.55 46.44
CA PHE A 628 -2.79 0.52 47.48
C PHE A 628 -2.40 1.05 48.87
N PHE A 629 -2.09 2.35 49.01
CA PHE A 629 -1.60 2.96 50.25
C PHE A 629 -2.57 3.94 50.94
N THR A 630 -3.79 4.14 50.42
CA THR A 630 -4.76 5.15 50.91
C THR A 630 -6.07 4.54 51.44
N ARG A 631 -6.02 3.31 51.96
CA ARG A 631 -7.11 2.68 52.76
C ARG A 631 -6.63 2.12 54.09
N SER A 632 -5.97 2.98 54.88
CA SER A 632 -5.80 2.77 56.32
C SER A 632 -5.63 4.11 57.06
N GLU A 633 -6.69 4.92 57.11
CA GLU A 633 -7.12 5.76 58.25
C GLU A 633 -8.49 6.39 57.94
#